data_AF-T1B992-F1
#
_entry.id   AF-T1B992-F1
#
_cell.length_a   1.000
_cell.length_b   1.000
_cell.length_c   1.000
_cell.angle_alpha   90.00
_cell.angle_beta   90.00
_cell.angle_gamma   90.00
#
_symmetry.space_group_name_H-M   'P 1'
#
loop_
_entity.id
_entity.type
_entity.pdbx_description
1 polymer ?
#
loop_
_entity_poly.entity_id
_entity_poly.type
_entity_poly.pdbx_seq_one_letter_code
_entity_poly.pdbx_strand_id
1 'polypeptide(L)'
;NRCHYVIDWNFDEDRSRIRCGHGPENVSRLRRFAVSLIHSKPGRKVAETLRRLNRNVRTVFDYLLMSENARRTPGPPPAAPLAPPAPV
;
A
#
# COMPACT_ATOMS: atom_id res chain seq x y z
N ASN A 1 -1.18 -20.93 7.13
CA ASN A 1 -2.66 -20.93 6.97
C ASN A 1 -3.41 -19.64 7.30
N ARG A 2 -2.78 -18.49 7.64
CA ARG A 2 -3.51 -17.21 7.87
C ARG A 2 -3.52 -16.24 6.68
N CYS A 3 -2.77 -16.54 5.61
CA CYS A 3 -2.67 -15.65 4.44
C CYS A 3 -3.83 -15.81 3.44
N HIS A 4 -4.41 -17.01 3.33
CA HIS A 4 -5.54 -17.27 2.44
C HIS A 4 -6.79 -16.45 2.82
N TYR A 5 -7.13 -16.42 4.11
CA TYR A 5 -8.32 -15.72 4.60
C TYR A 5 -8.28 -14.20 4.37
N VAL A 6 -7.09 -13.59 4.37
CA VAL A 6 -6.96 -12.13 4.16
C VAL A 6 -7.24 -11.75 2.71
N ILE A 7 -6.90 -12.61 1.75
CA ILE A 7 -7.17 -12.36 0.34
C ILE A 7 -8.66 -12.60 0.07
N ASP A 8 -9.20 -13.74 0.50
CA ASP A 8 -10.60 -14.10 0.27
C ASP A 8 -11.56 -13.09 0.92
N TRP A 9 -11.24 -12.58 2.11
CA TRP A 9 -12.06 -11.60 2.85
C TRP A 9 -11.91 -10.15 2.35
N ASN A 10 -10.72 -9.75 1.85
CA ASN A 10 -10.55 -8.39 1.32
C ASN A 10 -11.06 -8.24 -0.12
N PHE A 11 -11.05 -9.31 -0.90
CA PHE A 11 -11.45 -9.26 -2.31
C PHE A 11 -12.85 -9.81 -2.57
N ASP A 12 -13.57 -10.24 -1.53
CA ASP A 12 -14.97 -10.66 -1.61
C ASP A 12 -15.14 -11.71 -2.73
N GLU A 13 -14.28 -12.73 -2.67
CA GLU A 13 -14.15 -13.76 -3.71
C GLU A 13 -15.47 -14.50 -3.93
N ASP A 14 -16.24 -14.76 -2.86
CA ASP A 14 -17.58 -15.35 -2.93
C ASP A 14 -18.63 -14.43 -3.58
N ARG A 15 -18.43 -13.11 -3.54
CA ARG A 15 -19.36 -12.10 -4.06
C ARG A 15 -18.99 -11.59 -5.45
N SER A 16 -17.81 -11.96 -5.95
CA SER A 16 -17.35 -11.61 -7.30
C SER A 16 -18.22 -12.32 -8.35
N ARG A 17 -19.09 -11.56 -9.03
CA ARG A 17 -19.94 -12.05 -10.14
C ARG A 17 -19.15 -12.34 -11.43
N ILE A 18 -17.83 -12.25 -11.38
CA ILE A 18 -16.92 -12.52 -12.49
C ILE A 18 -16.82 -14.04 -12.64
N ARG A 19 -17.81 -14.65 -13.30
CA ARG A 19 -17.92 -16.12 -13.48
C ARG A 19 -17.77 -16.57 -14.95
N CYS A 20 -17.55 -15.65 -15.88
CA CYS A 20 -17.47 -15.95 -17.31
C CYS A 20 -16.06 -15.68 -17.87
N GLY A 21 -15.60 -16.56 -18.77
CA GLY A 21 -14.33 -16.42 -19.49
C GLY A 21 -13.09 -16.48 -18.60
N HIS A 22 -12.04 -15.72 -18.95
CA HIS A 22 -10.78 -15.64 -18.19
C HIS A 22 -10.84 -14.75 -16.94
N GLY A 23 -12.02 -14.23 -16.60
CA GLY A 23 -12.20 -13.31 -15.48
C GLY A 23 -11.70 -13.86 -14.12
N PRO A 24 -12.07 -15.08 -13.71
CA PRO A 24 -11.59 -15.67 -12.45
C PRO A 24 -10.05 -15.79 -12.38
N GLU A 25 -9.44 -16.18 -13.50
CA GLU A 25 -8.00 -16.42 -13.59
C GLU A 25 -7.21 -15.10 -13.57
N ASN A 26 -7.68 -14.08 -14.29
CA ASN A 26 -7.09 -12.75 -14.32
C ASN A 26 -7.19 -12.07 -12.95
N VAL A 27 -8.33 -12.19 -12.28
CA VAL A 27 -8.51 -11.63 -10.92
C VAL A 27 -7.59 -12.34 -9.92
N SER A 28 -7.46 -13.66 -10.02
CA SER A 28 -6.51 -14.42 -9.19
C SER A 28 -5.06 -13.97 -9.39
N ARG A 29 -4.65 -13.73 -10.65
CA ARG A 29 -3.33 -13.19 -10.97
C ARG A 29 -3.13 -11.77 -10.41
N LEU A 30 -4.13 -10.89 -10.55
CA LEU A 30 -4.08 -9.53 -10.00
C LEU A 30 -3.97 -9.51 -8.48
N ARG A 31 -4.70 -10.40 -7.79
CA ARG A 31 -4.60 -10.55 -6.33
C ARG A 31 -3.20 -10.97 -5.90
N ARG A 32 -2.63 -11.99 -6.57
CA ARG A 32 -1.25 -12.44 -6.30
C ARG A 32 -0.24 -11.32 -6.56
N PHE A 33 -0.39 -10.61 -7.67
CA PHE A 33 0.45 -9.46 -8.01
C PHE A 33 0.41 -8.37 -6.92
N ALA A 34 -0.77 -8.00 -6.44
CA ALA A 34 -0.91 -7.01 -5.37
C ALA A 34 -0.23 -7.46 -4.06
N VAL A 35 -0.33 -8.74 -3.68
CA VAL A 35 0.35 -9.25 -2.49
C VAL A 35 1.86 -9.26 -2.67
N SER A 36 2.36 -9.70 -3.83
CA SER A 36 3.79 -9.65 -4.16
C SER A 36 4.35 -8.23 -4.10
N LEU A 37 3.62 -7.22 -4.58
CA LEU A 37 3.99 -5.81 -4.47
C LEU A 37 4.05 -5.29 -3.04
N ILE A 38 3.23 -5.83 -2.13
CA ILE A 38 3.30 -5.44 -0.72
C ILE A 38 4.49 -6.11 -0.03
N HIS A 39 4.78 -7.36 -0.38
CA HIS A 39 5.94 -8.08 0.12
C HIS A 39 7.28 -7.53 -0.36
N SER A 40 7.33 -6.85 -1.50
CA SER A 40 8.58 -6.25 -1.99
C SER A 40 9.09 -5.12 -1.10
N LYS A 41 8.25 -4.54 -0.22
CA LYS A 41 8.67 -3.53 0.76
C LYS A 41 8.90 -4.17 2.14
N PRO A 42 10.13 -4.12 2.70
CA PRO A 42 10.43 -4.74 3.99
C PRO A 42 9.62 -4.09 5.12
N GLY A 43 9.14 -4.91 6.06
CA GLY A 43 8.44 -4.46 7.27
C GLY A 43 6.96 -4.13 7.12
N ARG A 44 6.34 -4.39 5.96
CA ARG A 44 4.90 -4.14 5.75
C ARG A 44 4.04 -5.37 6.00
N LYS A 45 2.99 -5.22 6.81
CA LYS A 45 1.94 -6.25 6.99
C LYS A 45 0.94 -6.16 5.83
N VAL A 46 0.71 -7.29 5.15
CA VAL A 46 -0.15 -7.37 3.95
C VAL A 46 -1.58 -6.90 4.24
N ALA A 47 -2.20 -7.40 5.32
CA ALA A 47 -3.58 -7.06 5.67
C ALA A 47 -3.77 -5.57 5.99
N GLU A 48 -2.84 -4.97 6.72
CA GLU A 48 -2.88 -3.55 7.09
C GLU A 48 -2.68 -2.66 5.86
N THR A 49 -1.72 -3.01 5.01
CA THR A 49 -1.44 -2.28 3.77
C THR A 49 -2.60 -2.38 2.79
N LEU A 50 -3.18 -3.57 2.61
CA LEU A 50 -4.39 -3.75 1.79
C LEU A 50 -5.55 -2.91 2.30
N ARG A 51 -5.83 -2.90 3.62
CA ARG A 51 -6.89 -2.06 4.20
C ARG A 51 -6.66 -0.56 3.97
N ARG A 52 -5.41 -0.09 4.08
CA ARG A 52 -5.05 1.32 3.81
C ARG A 52 -5.18 1.70 2.33
N LEU A 53 -4.94 0.75 1.43
CA LEU A 53 -5.02 0.94 -0.01
C LEU A 53 -6.44 0.69 -0.56
N ASN A 54 -7.31 0.02 0.20
CA ASN A 54 -8.66 -0.34 -0.22
C ASN A 54 -9.52 0.92 -0.44
N ARG A 55 -10.17 1.01 -1.61
CA ARG A 55 -11.02 2.13 -2.07
C ARG A 55 -10.36 3.49 -2.25
N ASN A 56 -9.05 3.62 -2.07
CA ASN A 56 -8.35 4.89 -2.27
C ASN A 56 -7.28 4.77 -3.37
N VAL A 57 -7.71 5.10 -4.58
CA VAL A 57 -6.87 5.01 -5.79
C VAL A 57 -5.64 5.93 -5.70
N ARG A 58 -5.77 7.10 -5.04
CA ARG A 58 -4.64 8.04 -4.86
C ARG A 58 -3.54 7.43 -4.00
N THR A 59 -3.89 6.81 -2.87
CA THR A 59 -2.89 6.17 -2.00
C THR A 59 -2.25 4.95 -2.64
N VAL A 60 -2.94 4.26 -3.57
CA VAL A 60 -2.34 3.21 -4.41
C VAL A 60 -1.29 3.79 -5.33
N PHE A 61 -1.59 4.86 -6.06
CA PHE A 61 -0.61 5.50 -6.94
C PHE A 61 0.57 6.10 -6.15
N ASP A 62 0.31 6.69 -4.99
CA ASP A 62 1.38 7.15 -4.09
C ASP A 62 2.23 5.97 -3.61
N TYR A 63 1.62 4.83 -3.29
CA TYR A 63 2.33 3.63 -2.88
C TYR A 63 3.21 3.05 -4.00
N LEU A 64 2.78 3.18 -5.26
CA LEU A 64 3.55 2.81 -6.45
C LEU A 64 4.58 3.88 -6.86
N LEU A 65 4.69 4.98 -6.13
CA LEU A 65 5.55 6.13 -6.45
C LEU A 65 5.21 6.79 -7.81
N MET A 66 3.95 6.65 -8.23
CA MET A 66 3.44 7.13 -9.52
C MET A 66 2.77 8.50 -9.45
N SER A 67 2.71 9.11 -8.26
CA SER A 67 2.12 10.43 -8.05
C SER A 67 3.15 11.39 -7.49
N GLU A 68 3.03 12.66 -7.86
CA GLU A 68 3.90 13.76 -7.40
C GLU A 68 3.93 13.89 -5.87
N ASN A 69 2.86 13.50 -5.17
CA ASN A 69 2.83 13.49 -3.70
C ASN A 69 3.80 12.48 -3.10
N ALA A 70 4.09 11.38 -3.79
CA ALA A 70 5.08 10.39 -3.33
C ALA A 70 6.53 10.86 -3.52
N ARG A 71 6.74 11.89 -4.36
CA ARG A 71 8.05 12.49 -4.64
C ARG A 71 8.36 13.69 -3.74
N ARG A 72 7.35 14.22 -3.04
CA ARG A 72 7.58 15.24 -2.01
C ARG A 72 8.17 14.60 -0.77
N THR A 73 9.50 14.56 -0.69
CA THR A 73 10.23 14.39 0.56
C THR A 73 9.73 15.44 1.55
N PRO A 74 9.48 15.11 2.84
CA PRO A 74 9.25 16.15 3.84
C PRO A 74 10.44 17.11 3.78
N GLY A 75 10.16 18.40 3.60
CA GLY A 75 11.18 19.43 3.55
C GLY A 75 12.07 19.36 4.79
N PRO A 76 13.34 19.83 4.69
CA PRO A 76 14.27 19.78 5.80
C PRO A 76 13.62 20.34 7.08
N PRO A 77 13.84 19.70 8.25
CA PRO A 77 13.24 20.17 9.49
C PRO A 77 13.57 21.66 9.68
N PRO A 78 12.63 22.48 10.19
CA PRO A 78 12.91 23.88 10.46
C PRO A 78 14.18 23.94 11.33
N ALA A 79 15.17 24.70 10.87
CA ALA A 79 16.47 24.80 11.53
C ALA A 79 16.25 25.01 13.03
N ALA A 80 16.79 24.09 13.84
CA ALA A 80 16.68 24.16 15.29
C ALA A 80 17.07 25.58 15.75
N PRO A 81 16.33 26.19 16.69
CA PRO A 81 16.64 27.53 17.16
C PRO A 81 18.08 27.54 17.68
N LEU A 82 18.89 28.41 17.10
CA LEU A 82 20.29 28.64 17.44
C LEU A 82 20.39 28.77 18.96
N ALA A 83 21.08 27.83 19.61
CA ALA A 83 21.28 27.86 21.05
C ALA A 83 21.91 29.20 21.46
N PRO A 84 21.47 29.84 22.56
CA PRO A 84 22.04 31.10 22.99
C PRO A 84 23.54 30.92 23.30
N PRO A 85 24.38 31.93 22.98
CA PRO A 85 25.82 31.83 23.19
C PRO A 85 26.14 31.63 24.67
N ALA A 86 27.07 30.71 24.96
CA ALA A 86 27.52 30.42 26.31
C ALA A 86 28.12 31.68 26.96
N PRO A 87 27.91 31.90 28.27
CA PRO A 87 28.51 33.03 28.96
C PRO A 87 30.03 32.86 29.04
N VAL A 88 30.73 33.96 28.75
CA VAL A 88 32.19 34.15 28.86
C VAL A 88 32.65 34.20 30.31
#